data_AF-X1MLM9-F1
#
_entry.id   AF-X1MLM9-F1
#
_cell.length_a   1.000
_cell.length_b   1.000
_cell.length_c   1.000
_cell.angle_alpha   90.00
_cell.angle_beta   90.00
_cell.angle_gamma   90.00
#
_symmetry.space_group_name_H-M   'P 1'
#
loop_
_entity.id
_entity.type
_entity.pdbx_description
1 polymer ?
#
loop_
_entity_poly.entity_id
_entity_poly.type
_entity_poly.pdbx_seq_one_letter_code
_entity_poly.pdbx_strand_id
1 'polypeptide(L)'
;MSKIELEQFALTVDRIRQKAMEEDRLLDNPSAEELRVLVEKEPVVEKTIYGNFVAESEPSSRAAMFTKNSVDHPFGKEELQLLAQCEQALSKEKLISIDRIVGNTNSNTTV
;
A
#
# COMPACT_ATOMS: atom_id res chain seq x y z
N MET A 1 -8.18 -15.34 -23.77
CA MET A 1 -7.35 -14.97 -22.60
C MET A 1 -8.08 -15.45 -21.37
N SER A 2 -7.41 -16.14 -20.45
CA SER A 2 -8.02 -16.57 -19.19
C SER A 2 -8.23 -15.34 -18.31
N LYS A 3 -9.49 -14.93 -18.15
CA LYS A 3 -9.88 -13.88 -17.21
C LYS A 3 -9.48 -14.36 -15.80
N ILE A 4 -8.77 -13.51 -15.04
CA ILE A 4 -8.41 -13.85 -13.66
C ILE A 4 -9.54 -13.48 -12.72
N GLU A 5 -9.70 -14.25 -11.66
CA GLU A 5 -10.61 -13.93 -10.56
C GLU A 5 -10.03 -12.75 -9.77
N LEU A 6 -10.69 -11.60 -9.81
CA LEU A 6 -10.20 -10.38 -9.14
C LEU A 6 -10.09 -10.54 -7.61
N GLU A 7 -10.86 -11.47 -7.03
CA GLU A 7 -10.80 -11.85 -5.62
C GLU A 7 -9.38 -12.29 -5.19
N GLN A 8 -8.56 -12.78 -6.12
CA GLN A 8 -7.17 -13.17 -5.83
C GLN A 8 -6.33 -12.01 -5.30
N PHE A 9 -6.64 -10.77 -5.64
CA PHE A 9 -5.94 -9.61 -5.08
C PHE A 9 -6.22 -9.47 -3.58
N ALA A 10 -7.49 -9.51 -3.18
CA ALA A 10 -7.89 -9.42 -1.77
C ALA A 10 -7.31 -10.58 -0.97
N LEU A 11 -7.47 -11.82 -1.46
CA LEU A 11 -6.92 -13.01 -0.82
C LEU A 11 -5.39 -12.96 -0.68
N THR A 12 -4.68 -12.34 -1.63
CA THR A 12 -3.23 -12.18 -1.54
C THR A 12 -2.84 -11.17 -0.47
N VAL A 13 -3.56 -10.04 -0.38
CA VAL A 13 -3.35 -9.06 0.69
C VAL A 13 -3.61 -9.67 2.07
N ASP A 14 -4.68 -10.44 2.22
CA ASP A 14 -5.02 -11.13 3.47
C ASP A 14 -3.91 -12.10 3.90
N ARG A 15 -3.39 -12.91 2.96
CA ARG A 15 -2.26 -13.82 3.23
C ARG A 15 -1.00 -13.06 3.66
N ILE A 16 -0.67 -11.97 2.98
CA ILE A 16 0.49 -11.13 3.32
C ILE A 16 0.33 -10.54 4.73
N ARG A 17 -0.84 -9.98 5.03
CA ARG A 17 -1.14 -9.38 6.34
C ARG A 17 -1.11 -10.42 7.45
N GLN A 18 -1.78 -11.57 7.26
CA GLN A 18 -1.81 -12.66 8.23
C GLN A 18 -0.40 -13.17 8.53
N LYS A 19 0.41 -13.41 7.49
CA LYS A 19 1.79 -13.84 7.66
C LYS A 19 2.63 -12.82 8.43
N ALA A 20 2.49 -11.52 8.14
CA ALA A 20 3.20 -10.48 8.88
C ALA A 20 2.77 -10.41 10.35
N MET A 21 1.50 -10.69 10.65
CA MET A 21 1.00 -10.78 12.03
C MET A 21 1.58 -12.00 12.75
N GLU A 22 1.57 -13.18 12.11
CA GLU A 22 2.13 -14.42 12.66
C GLU A 22 3.64 -14.31 12.93
N GLU A 23 4.35 -13.50 12.14
CA GLU A 23 5.80 -13.28 12.25
C GLU A 23 6.18 -12.03 13.08
N ASP A 24 5.23 -11.39 13.77
CA ASP A 24 5.46 -10.17 14.58
C ASP A 24 6.13 -9.01 13.80
N ARG A 25 5.78 -8.89 12.52
CA ARG A 25 6.25 -7.84 11.60
C ARG A 25 5.17 -6.81 11.28
N LEU A 26 3.95 -6.98 11.79
CA LEU A 26 2.81 -6.11 11.51
C LEU A 26 2.65 -5.03 12.59
N LEU A 27 2.72 -3.78 12.17
CA LEU A 27 2.28 -2.62 12.95
C LEU A 27 0.85 -2.26 12.54
N ASP A 28 -0.12 -2.65 13.35
CA ASP A 28 -1.54 -2.50 13.06
C ASP A 28 -2.11 -1.22 13.67
N ASN A 29 -2.64 -0.35 12.83
CA ASN A 29 -3.25 0.94 13.17
C ASN A 29 -2.39 1.83 14.11
N PRO A 30 -1.10 2.08 13.80
CA PRO A 30 -0.27 2.93 14.65
C PRO A 30 -0.77 4.37 14.72
N SER A 31 -0.47 5.02 15.85
CA SER A 31 -0.76 6.43 16.06
C SER A 31 0.09 7.33 15.15
N ALA A 32 -0.33 8.59 15.00
CA ALA A 32 0.46 9.56 14.26
C ALA A 32 1.85 9.76 14.89
N GLU A 33 1.95 9.74 16.21
CA GLU A 33 3.20 9.86 16.97
C GLU A 33 4.13 8.68 16.70
N GLU A 34 3.59 7.45 16.71
CA GLU A 34 4.35 6.24 16.36
C GLU A 34 4.88 6.30 14.93
N LEU A 35 4.03 6.71 13.98
CA LEU A 35 4.43 6.91 12.58
C LEU A 35 5.51 7.98 12.43
N ARG A 36 5.42 9.08 13.18
CA ARG A 36 6.44 10.16 13.14
C ARG A 36 7.81 9.66 13.61
N VAL A 37 7.85 8.80 14.63
CA VAL A 37 9.11 8.17 15.10
C VAL A 37 9.70 7.24 14.04
N LEU A 38 8.87 6.57 13.23
CA LEU A 38 9.36 5.76 12.11
C LEU A 38 9.90 6.63 10.99
N VAL A 39 9.15 7.64 10.57
CA VAL A 39 9.52 8.58 9.50
C VAL A 39 10.84 9.30 9.82
N GLU A 40 11.07 9.69 11.08
CA GLU A 40 12.31 10.36 11.50
C GLU A 40 13.56 9.46 11.40
N LYS A 41 13.39 8.14 11.27
CA LYS A 41 14.49 7.18 11.12
C LYS A 41 14.84 6.89 9.65
N GLU A 42 14.00 7.32 8.71
CA GLU A 42 14.21 7.02 7.29
C GLU A 42 15.35 7.87 6.71
N PRO A 43 16.34 7.26 6.03
CA PRO A 43 17.55 7.96 5.57
C PRO A 43 17.30 9.13 4.62
N VAL A 44 16.21 9.08 3.87
CA VAL A 44 15.84 10.08 2.84
C VAL A 44 14.93 11.19 3.40
N VAL A 45 14.63 11.15 4.69
CA VAL A 45 13.71 12.08 5.34
C VAL A 45 14.48 13.11 6.14
N GLU A 46 14.14 14.38 5.92
CA GLU A 46 14.68 15.51 6.67
C GLU A 46 13.59 16.21 7.49
N LYS A 47 13.92 16.58 8.74
CA LYS A 47 13.03 17.33 9.61
C LYS A 47 13.31 18.83 9.48
N THR A 48 12.30 19.58 9.05
CA THR A 48 12.37 21.04 8.92
C THR A 48 12.39 21.74 10.28
N ILE A 49 12.78 23.02 10.30
CA ILE A 49 12.75 23.87 11.50
C ILE A 49 11.34 24.01 12.11
N TYR A 50 10.29 23.75 11.33
CA TYR A 50 8.89 23.81 11.77
C TYR A 50 8.36 22.44 12.24
N GLY A 51 9.21 21.42 12.29
CA GLY A 51 8.84 20.07 12.71
C GLY A 51 8.10 19.25 11.65
N ASN A 52 7.97 19.73 10.42
CA ASN A 52 7.49 18.93 9.29
C ASN A 52 8.60 18.05 8.72
N PHE A 53 8.22 16.95 8.06
CA PHE A 53 9.14 16.08 7.35
C PHE A 53 9.11 16.36 5.85
N VAL A 54 10.29 16.35 5.23
CA VAL A 54 10.48 16.46 3.79
C VAL A 54 11.13 15.16 3.32
N ALA A 55 10.60 14.60 2.24
CA ALA A 55 11.15 13.42 1.58
C ALA A 55 11.05 13.63 0.07
N GLU A 56 12.12 13.34 -0.66
CA GLU A 56 12.10 13.30 -2.12
C GLU A 56 11.58 11.94 -2.60
N SER A 57 10.73 11.93 -3.61
CA SER A 57 10.16 10.70 -4.18
C SER A 57 10.30 10.70 -5.69
N GLU A 58 10.65 9.53 -6.24
CA GLU A 58 10.55 9.27 -7.67
C GLU A 58 9.54 8.14 -7.93
N PRO A 59 8.53 8.34 -8.78
CA PRO A 59 8.23 9.58 -9.53
C PRO A 59 7.69 10.71 -8.62
N SER A 60 8.04 11.95 -8.93
CA SER A 60 7.52 13.15 -8.22
C SER A 60 6.07 13.51 -8.54
N SER A 61 5.42 12.76 -9.44
CA SER A 61 4.02 12.94 -9.83
C SER A 61 3.37 11.64 -10.28
N ARG A 62 2.06 11.70 -10.61
CA ARG A 62 1.28 10.53 -11.03
C ARG A 62 1.86 9.89 -12.29
N ALA A 63 2.08 8.59 -12.24
CA ALA A 63 2.60 7.78 -13.34
C ALA A 63 1.48 7.23 -14.24
N ALA A 64 0.58 8.10 -14.73
CA ALA A 64 -0.68 7.71 -15.36
C ALA A 64 -0.53 6.75 -16.55
N MET A 65 0.54 6.88 -17.33
CA MET A 65 0.84 5.99 -18.47
C MET A 65 1.10 4.53 -18.07
N PHE A 66 1.40 4.26 -16.79
CA PHE A 66 1.66 2.92 -16.26
C PHE A 66 0.49 2.36 -15.44
N THR A 67 -0.51 3.18 -15.12
CA THR A 67 -1.69 2.75 -14.36
C THR A 67 -2.67 2.02 -15.25
N LYS A 68 -3.07 0.80 -14.86
CA LYS A 68 -4.08 0.00 -15.56
C LYS A 68 -5.18 -0.43 -14.59
N ASN A 69 -6.39 -0.62 -15.11
CA ASN A 69 -7.52 -1.18 -14.38
C ASN A 69 -8.07 -2.42 -15.11
N SER A 70 -8.77 -3.29 -14.39
CA SER A 70 -9.28 -4.55 -14.93
C SER A 70 -10.45 -4.41 -15.90
N VAL A 71 -11.03 -3.22 -16.04
CA VAL A 71 -12.17 -2.92 -16.94
C VAL A 71 -11.66 -2.60 -18.33
N ASP A 72 -10.76 -1.62 -18.45
CA ASP A 72 -10.20 -1.17 -19.73
C ASP A 72 -9.04 -2.07 -20.20
N HIS A 73 -8.34 -2.69 -19.25
CA HIS A 73 -7.20 -3.58 -19.49
C HIS A 73 -7.43 -4.89 -18.74
N PRO A 74 -8.13 -5.88 -19.34
CA PRO A 74 -8.44 -7.13 -18.66
C PRO A 74 -7.19 -7.78 -18.09
N PHE A 75 -7.19 -7.96 -16.78
CA PHE A 75 -6.06 -8.56 -16.09
C PHE A 75 -5.89 -10.03 -16.46
N GLY A 76 -4.64 -10.48 -16.46
CA GLY A 76 -4.23 -11.78 -16.92
C GLY A 76 -3.02 -12.32 -16.17
N LYS A 77 -2.16 -13.02 -16.90
CA LYS A 77 -0.98 -13.68 -16.33
C LYS A 77 0.02 -12.71 -15.72
N GLU A 78 0.18 -11.53 -16.31
CA GLU A 78 1.09 -10.48 -15.82
C GLU A 78 0.70 -10.03 -14.41
N GLU A 79 -0.59 -9.79 -14.16
CA GLU A 79 -1.07 -9.40 -12.84
C GLU A 79 -0.95 -10.52 -11.80
N LEU A 80 -1.15 -11.78 -12.18
CA LEU A 80 -0.89 -12.91 -11.26
C LEU A 80 0.60 -13.02 -10.89
N GLN A 81 1.49 -12.74 -11.85
CA GLN A 81 2.92 -12.67 -11.58
C GLN A 81 3.26 -11.51 -10.66
N LEU A 82 2.61 -10.35 -10.86
CA LEU A 82 2.75 -9.19 -9.98
C LEU A 82 2.30 -9.53 -8.55
N LEU A 83 1.17 -10.22 -8.37
CA LEU A 83 0.70 -10.67 -7.05
C LEU A 83 1.73 -11.57 -6.35
N ALA A 84 2.31 -12.53 -7.07
CA ALA A 84 3.35 -13.40 -6.53
C ALA A 84 4.62 -12.61 -6.14
N GLN A 85 5.01 -11.62 -6.94
CA GLN A 85 6.14 -10.74 -6.63
C GLN A 85 5.87 -9.87 -5.40
N CYS A 86 4.66 -9.32 -5.29
CA CYS A 86 4.22 -8.55 -4.11
C CYS A 86 4.29 -9.40 -2.84
N GLU A 87 3.76 -10.63 -2.88
CA GLU A 87 3.80 -11.56 -1.75
C GLU A 87 5.25 -11.89 -1.35
N GLN A 88 6.12 -12.16 -2.32
CA GLN A 88 7.53 -12.42 -2.07
C GLN A 88 8.25 -11.21 -1.46
N ALA A 89 8.03 -10.01 -2.00
CA ALA A 89 8.67 -8.78 -1.53
C ALA A 89 8.20 -8.43 -0.10
N LEU A 90 6.89 -8.33 0.11
CA LEU A 90 6.30 -7.92 1.39
C LEU A 90 6.45 -8.97 2.50
N SER A 91 6.69 -10.24 2.16
CA SER A 91 6.94 -11.29 3.16
C SER A 91 8.19 -11.07 4.01
N LYS A 92 9.09 -10.17 3.61
CA LYS A 92 10.37 -9.91 4.30
C LYS A 92 10.40 -8.57 5.05
N GLU A 93 9.41 -7.73 4.81
CA GLU A 93 9.39 -6.35 5.31
C GLU A 93 8.57 -6.21 6.58
N LYS A 94 8.81 -5.16 7.37
CA LYS A 94 7.83 -4.75 8.39
C LYS A 94 6.67 -4.06 7.68
N LEU A 95 5.45 -4.43 8.05
CA LEU A 95 4.25 -3.89 7.41
C LEU A 95 3.56 -2.91 8.35
N ILE A 96 3.06 -1.82 7.78
CA ILE A 96 2.17 -0.89 8.45
C ILE A 96 0.78 -1.08 7.83
N SER A 97 -0.20 -1.46 8.64
CA SER A 97 -1.60 -1.63 8.23
C SER A 97 -2.43 -0.54 8.88
N ILE A 98 -3.25 0.17 8.08
CA ILE A 98 -4.02 1.32 8.56
C ILE A 98 -5.43 1.25 8.00
N ASP A 99 -6.42 1.16 8.89
CA ASP A 99 -7.82 1.27 8.53
C ASP A 99 -8.21 2.73 8.31
N ARG A 100 -8.87 2.98 7.18
CA ARG A 100 -9.31 4.32 6.78
C ARG A 100 -10.69 4.28 6.15
N ILE A 101 -11.50 5.27 6.50
CA ILE A 101 -12.78 5.55 5.84
C ILE A 101 -12.46 6.40 4.60
N VAL A 102 -12.91 5.94 3.43
CA VAL A 102 -12.83 6.71 2.19
C VAL A 102 -14.17 7.39 1.95
N GLY A 103 -14.15 8.71 1.74
CA GLY A 103 -15.36 9.54 1.65
C GLY A 103 -15.90 9.97 3.01
N ASN A 104 -17.00 10.70 3.00
CA ASN A 104 -17.73 11.07 4.21
C ASN A 104 -18.98 10.19 4.29
N THR A 105 -19.20 9.52 5.42
CA THR A 105 -20.38 8.68 5.66
C THR A 105 -21.71 9.44 5.45
N ASN A 106 -21.68 10.77 5.53
CA ASN A 106 -22.84 11.66 5.38
C ASN A 106 -22.85 12.44 4.05
N SER A 107 -21.97 12.11 3.10
CA SER A 107 -21.95 12.78 1.79
C SER A 107 -22.94 12.13 0.83
N ASN A 108 -23.92 12.91 0.36
CA ASN A 108 -24.80 12.53 -0.76
C ASN A 108 -24.13 12.74 -2.14
N THR A 109 -22.85 13.13 -2.16
CA THR A 109 -22.10 13.35 -3.40
C THR A 109 -21.33 12.08 -3.74
N THR A 110 -21.74 11.41 -4.81
CA THR A 110 -20.95 10.40 -5.51
C THR A 110 -19.99 11.13 -6.46
N VAL A 111 -18.68 10.95 -6.27
CA VAL A 111 -17.62 11.45 -7.18
C VAL A 111 -16.98 10.31 -7.95
#